data_AF-A0A6P7FZN0-F1
#
_entry.id   AF-A0A6P7FZN0-F1
#
_cell.length_a   1.000
_cell.length_b   1.000
_cell.length_c   1.000
_cell.angle_alpha   90.00
_cell.angle_beta   90.00
_cell.angle_gamma   90.00
#
_symmetry.space_group_name_H-M   'P 1'
#
loop_
_entity.id
_entity.type
_entity.pdbx_description
1 polymer ?
#
loop_
_entity_poly.entity_id
_entity_poly.type
_entity_poly.pdbx_seq_one_letter_code
_entity_poly.pdbx_strand_id
1 'polypeptide(L)'
;MPFQMHGQILPTYNILDNKWNLNISLQEDLLEDFQEHFLQELPTFVPLVRTRWKKCDPTKWKRNIKRRETLESKATKPIDCSKCRFKCTDKFSQHVRDIICKNYWSKNFKDRKTFILSKVESHPPERRRPRTGSKKLRVDTKKYFLEYNSCNLRVCREFFTRTLLISNTVIEHAFQFKGEGGVFTSNDQRGKTRKNKDFS
;
A
#
# COMPACT_ATOMS: atom_id res chain seq x y z
N MET A 1 59.47 -16.56 15.38
CA MET A 1 60.22 -16.05 14.21
C MET A 1 59.23 -15.38 13.27
N PRO A 2 59.24 -14.04 13.15
CA PRO A 2 58.35 -13.31 12.24
C PRO A 2 58.99 -13.11 10.86
N PHE A 3 58.20 -13.32 9.80
CA PHE A 3 58.58 -13.14 8.41
C PHE A 3 58.70 -11.64 8.08
N GLN A 4 59.86 -11.24 7.54
CA GLN A 4 60.17 -9.88 7.07
C GLN A 4 59.37 -9.50 5.82
N MET A 5 58.77 -8.32 5.87
CA MET A 5 58.22 -7.59 4.71
C MET A 5 59.36 -6.84 4.01
N HIS A 6 59.54 -7.06 2.70
CA HIS A 6 60.32 -6.18 1.84
C HIS A 6 59.39 -5.52 0.82
N GLY A 7 59.31 -4.19 0.86
CA GLY A 7 58.68 -3.35 -0.16
C GLY A 7 59.67 -2.82 -1.18
N GLN A 8 59.16 -2.19 -2.25
CA GLN A 8 59.80 -1.19 -3.13
C GLN A 8 58.71 -0.69 -4.10
N ILE A 9 58.14 0.51 -3.91
CA ILE A 9 58.56 1.85 -4.39
C ILE A 9 58.54 1.97 -5.92
N LEU A 10 57.58 2.75 -6.43
CA LEU A 10 57.43 3.17 -7.82
C LEU A 10 58.42 4.31 -8.15
N PRO A 11 59.01 4.36 -9.35
CA PRO A 11 59.82 5.51 -9.75
C PRO A 11 58.98 6.59 -10.43
N THR A 12 59.08 7.81 -9.91
CA THR A 12 58.70 9.06 -10.59
C THR A 12 59.93 9.62 -11.31
N TYR A 13 59.81 10.00 -12.58
CA TYR A 13 60.75 10.94 -13.20
C TYR A 13 60.04 11.88 -14.20
N ASN A 14 60.10 13.16 -13.83
CA ASN A 14 60.06 14.37 -14.65
C ASN A 14 61.50 14.58 -15.21
N ILE A 15 61.87 15.29 -16.28
CA ILE A 15 61.40 16.56 -16.86
C ILE A 15 62.25 16.84 -18.16
N LEU A 16 61.69 17.57 -19.14
CA LEU A 16 62.33 18.48 -20.16
C LEU A 16 63.33 17.85 -21.18
N ASP A 17 63.55 18.33 -22.42
CA ASP A 17 62.99 19.38 -23.29
C ASP A 17 63.68 19.27 -24.67
N ASN A 18 63.10 19.95 -25.66
CA ASN A 18 63.71 20.58 -26.84
C ASN A 18 63.77 19.88 -28.22
N LYS A 19 62.78 20.31 -29.04
CA LYS A 19 62.89 20.99 -30.35
C LYS A 19 63.51 20.27 -31.55
N TRP A 20 62.66 20.05 -32.56
CA TRP A 20 62.93 20.52 -33.92
C TRP A 20 61.72 21.28 -34.49
N ASN A 21 62.03 22.46 -35.00
CA ASN A 21 61.18 23.46 -35.65
C ASN A 21 60.69 23.00 -37.04
N LEU A 22 59.80 23.84 -37.61
CA LEU A 22 59.30 23.95 -38.99
C LEU A 22 57.92 23.30 -39.13
N ASN A 23 56.80 24.00 -39.36
CA ASN A 23 56.60 25.13 -40.26
C ASN A 23 55.31 25.89 -39.85
N ILE A 24 55.43 26.98 -39.09
CA ILE A 24 54.32 27.87 -38.69
C ILE A 24 54.36 29.07 -39.62
N SER A 25 53.72 28.99 -40.79
CA SER A 25 53.35 30.19 -41.56
C SER A 25 52.25 29.96 -42.60
N LEU A 26 51.51 28.85 -42.54
CA LEU A 26 50.47 28.51 -43.53
C LEU A 26 49.17 28.03 -42.88
N GLN A 27 48.98 28.34 -41.59
CA GLN A 27 47.84 27.82 -40.82
C GLN A 27 47.38 28.78 -39.72
N GLU A 28 47.45 30.10 -39.98
CA GLU A 28 46.80 31.11 -39.14
C GLU A 28 45.61 31.77 -39.86
N ASP A 29 45.55 31.72 -41.19
CA ASP A 29 44.44 32.33 -41.96
C ASP A 29 43.16 31.46 -42.05
N LEU A 30 43.13 30.28 -41.42
CA LEU A 30 41.99 29.35 -41.45
C LEU A 30 41.31 29.14 -40.09
N LEU A 31 41.77 29.82 -39.03
CA LEU A 31 41.24 29.66 -37.67
C LEU A 31 40.45 30.86 -37.16
N GLU A 32 40.49 32.01 -37.83
CA GLU A 32 39.67 33.17 -37.45
C GLU A 32 38.24 33.08 -38.01
N ASP A 33 38.04 32.45 -39.18
CA ASP A 33 36.69 32.25 -39.76
C ASP A 33 35.86 31.17 -39.03
N PHE A 34 36.51 30.24 -38.33
CA PHE A 34 35.80 29.18 -37.60
C PHE A 34 35.29 29.65 -36.23
N GLN A 35 35.92 30.69 -35.66
CA GLN A 35 35.62 31.17 -34.31
C GLN A 35 34.43 32.14 -34.26
N GLU A 36 34.16 32.91 -35.32
CA GLU A 36 33.00 33.83 -35.34
C GLU A 36 31.67 33.11 -35.62
N HIS A 37 31.68 32.00 -36.36
CA HIS A 37 30.42 31.35 -36.77
C HIS A 37 29.79 30.47 -35.68
N PHE A 38 30.56 30.08 -34.65
CA PHE A 38 30.11 29.18 -33.59
C PHE A 38 29.42 29.88 -32.40
N LEU A 39 29.43 31.22 -32.34
CA LEU A 39 28.84 31.99 -31.23
C LEU A 39 27.40 32.46 -31.44
N GLN A 40 26.74 32.11 -32.55
CA GLN A 40 25.40 32.63 -32.84
C GLN A 40 24.21 31.72 -32.51
N GLU A 41 24.39 30.47 -32.07
CA GLU A 41 23.24 29.62 -31.70
C GLU A 41 23.50 28.76 -30.46
N LEU A 42 23.60 29.39 -29.28
CA LEU A 42 23.33 28.66 -28.04
C LEU A 42 21.82 28.66 -27.78
N PRO A 43 21.13 27.49 -27.82
CA PRO A 43 19.72 27.43 -27.50
C PRO A 43 19.51 27.86 -26.05
N THR A 44 18.67 28.87 -25.86
CA THR A 44 18.29 29.34 -24.53
C THR A 44 17.61 28.20 -23.77
N PHE A 45 18.26 27.73 -22.70
CA PHE A 45 17.66 26.76 -21.79
C PHE A 45 16.48 27.42 -21.09
N VAL A 46 15.28 27.22 -21.63
CA VAL A 46 14.04 27.64 -20.98
C VAL A 46 13.76 26.63 -19.87
N PRO A 47 13.81 27.03 -18.58
CA PRO A 47 13.51 26.09 -17.51
C PRO A 47 12.07 25.58 -17.70
N LEU A 48 11.91 24.25 -17.77
CA LEU A 48 10.60 23.62 -17.80
C LEU A 48 9.85 23.99 -16.52
N VAL A 49 9.04 25.05 -16.57
CA VAL A 49 8.12 25.39 -15.50
C VAL A 49 7.18 24.21 -15.37
N ARG A 50 7.35 23.41 -14.32
CA ARG A 50 6.40 22.36 -13.97
C ARG A 50 5.07 23.05 -13.69
N THR A 51 4.19 23.07 -14.69
CA THR A 51 2.86 23.65 -14.54
C THR A 51 2.19 22.94 -13.37
N ARG A 52 1.77 23.74 -12.38
CA ARG A 52 1.00 23.25 -11.24
C ARG A 52 -0.17 22.46 -11.79
N TRP A 53 -0.30 21.19 -11.39
CA TRP A 53 -1.39 20.32 -11.85
C TRP A 53 -2.70 21.10 -11.82
N LYS A 54 -3.35 21.26 -12.98
CA LYS A 54 -4.63 21.96 -13.11
C LYS A 54 -5.56 21.42 -12.01
N LYS A 55 -6.08 22.32 -11.16
CA LYS A 55 -7.14 21.95 -10.20
C LYS A 55 -8.26 21.32 -11.02
N CYS A 56 -8.37 19.99 -10.96
CA CYS A 56 -9.35 19.27 -11.76
C CYS A 56 -10.74 19.63 -11.27
N ASP A 57 -11.60 20.06 -12.20
CA ASP A 57 -13.00 20.40 -11.98
C ASP A 57 -13.75 19.27 -11.25
N PRO A 58 -14.32 19.53 -10.05
CA PRO A 58 -15.04 18.53 -9.25
C PRO A 58 -16.22 17.89 -9.97
N THR A 59 -16.86 18.61 -10.91
CA THR A 59 -18.02 18.12 -11.65
C THR A 59 -17.64 17.04 -12.68
N LYS A 60 -16.39 17.05 -13.15
CA LYS A 60 -15.84 16.06 -14.10
C LYS A 60 -15.34 14.79 -13.40
N TRP A 61 -15.43 14.70 -12.07
CA TRP A 61 -15.00 13.53 -11.32
C TRP A 61 -15.99 12.36 -11.47
N LYS A 62 -15.90 11.61 -12.58
CA LYS A 62 -16.68 10.39 -12.85
C LYS A 62 -16.61 9.32 -11.73
N ARG A 63 -15.62 9.40 -10.83
CA ARG A 63 -15.44 8.42 -9.73
C ARG A 63 -16.43 8.54 -8.58
N ASN A 64 -17.06 9.70 -8.36
CA ASN A 64 -17.84 9.90 -7.13
C ASN A 64 -19.28 9.36 -7.25
N ILE A 65 -19.92 9.52 -8.42
CA ILE A 65 -21.30 9.07 -8.67
C ILE A 65 -21.38 7.54 -8.70
N LYS A 66 -20.56 6.88 -9.52
CA LYS A 66 -20.52 5.41 -9.62
C LYS A 66 -20.29 4.74 -8.27
N ARG A 67 -19.46 5.33 -7.39
CA ARG A 67 -19.17 4.78 -6.06
C ARG A 67 -20.41 4.80 -5.16
N ARG A 68 -21.26 5.83 -5.26
CA ARG A 68 -22.48 5.95 -4.45
C ARG A 68 -23.51 4.91 -4.87
N GLU A 69 -23.75 4.77 -6.17
CA GLU A 69 -24.61 3.71 -6.75
C GLU A 69 -24.11 2.29 -6.39
N THR A 70 -22.78 2.09 -6.34
CA THR A 70 -22.18 0.81 -5.92
C THR A 70 -22.46 0.46 -4.45
N LEU A 71 -22.80 1.43 -3.60
CA LEU A 71 -23.12 1.18 -2.18
C LEU A 71 -24.57 0.73 -2.00
N GLU A 72 -25.51 1.31 -2.76
CA GLU A 72 -26.92 0.93 -2.76
C GLU A 72 -27.17 -0.45 -3.39
N SER A 73 -26.33 -0.84 -4.35
CA SER A 73 -26.41 -2.13 -5.05
C SER A 73 -25.68 -3.30 -4.35
N LYS A 74 -25.37 -3.17 -3.05
CA LYS A 74 -24.70 -4.24 -2.29
C LYS A 74 -25.62 -5.40 -1.96
N ALA A 75 -25.91 -6.23 -2.96
CA ALA A 75 -26.52 -7.53 -2.80
C ALA A 75 -25.51 -8.53 -2.21
N THR A 76 -25.94 -9.34 -1.24
CA THR A 76 -25.04 -10.35 -0.66
C THR A 76 -24.64 -11.38 -1.72
N LYS A 77 -23.39 -11.84 -1.67
CA LYS A 77 -22.90 -12.82 -2.64
C LYS A 77 -23.57 -14.18 -2.40
N PRO A 78 -23.85 -14.96 -3.46
CA PRO A 78 -24.24 -16.35 -3.29
C PRO A 78 -23.11 -17.10 -2.57
N ILE A 79 -23.48 -17.97 -1.66
CA ILE A 79 -22.54 -18.81 -0.90
C ILE A 79 -23.12 -20.21 -0.87
N ASP A 80 -22.29 -21.16 -1.22
CA ASP A 80 -22.56 -22.55 -0.90
C ASP A 80 -21.80 -22.94 0.39
N CYS A 81 -22.53 -23.23 1.46
CA CYS A 81 -22.00 -23.80 2.71
C CYS A 81 -22.40 -25.28 2.82
N SER A 82 -22.38 -26.05 1.73
CA SER A 82 -22.68 -27.49 1.73
C SER A 82 -21.76 -28.30 2.67
N LYS A 83 -20.45 -28.02 2.67
CA LYS A 83 -19.43 -28.70 3.51
C LYS A 83 -19.27 -28.10 4.92
N CYS A 84 -20.21 -27.27 5.33
CA CYS A 84 -20.07 -26.36 6.46
C CYS A 84 -20.54 -27.02 7.75
N ARG A 85 -19.63 -27.21 8.72
CA ARG A 85 -19.96 -27.79 10.04
C ARG A 85 -21.13 -27.09 10.75
N PHE A 86 -21.30 -25.79 10.52
CA PHE A 86 -22.31 -24.97 11.19
C PHE A 86 -23.65 -24.88 10.44
N LYS A 87 -23.75 -25.48 9.25
CA LYS A 87 -24.95 -25.44 8.39
C LYS A 87 -25.52 -24.02 8.27
N CYS A 88 -24.67 -23.07 7.87
CA CYS A 88 -25.03 -21.65 7.88
C CYS A 88 -26.15 -21.32 6.88
N THR A 89 -26.17 -21.99 5.73
CA THR A 89 -27.20 -21.78 4.68
C THR A 89 -28.59 -22.19 5.16
N ASP A 90 -28.69 -23.26 5.95
CA ASP A 90 -29.98 -23.75 6.47
C ASP A 90 -30.57 -22.80 7.52
N LYS A 91 -29.71 -22.14 8.30
CA LYS A 91 -30.12 -21.24 9.39
C LYS A 91 -30.45 -19.83 8.94
N PHE A 92 -29.78 -19.36 7.89
CA PHE A 92 -29.88 -17.99 7.42
C PHE A 92 -30.41 -17.97 5.99
N SER A 93 -31.67 -17.56 5.83
CA SER A 93 -32.24 -17.31 4.51
C SER A 93 -31.54 -16.13 3.81
N GLN A 94 -31.59 -16.12 2.48
CA GLN A 94 -30.99 -15.07 1.67
C GLN A 94 -31.51 -13.67 2.05
N HIS A 95 -32.81 -13.55 2.33
CA HIS A 95 -33.44 -12.32 2.79
C HIS A 95 -32.83 -11.77 4.10
N VAL A 96 -32.61 -12.64 5.08
CA VAL A 96 -32.00 -12.26 6.36
C VAL A 96 -30.57 -11.77 6.15
N ARG A 97 -29.81 -12.42 5.27
CA ARG A 97 -28.44 -12.00 4.92
C ARG A 97 -28.42 -10.59 4.32
N ASP A 98 -29.37 -10.29 3.44
CA ASP A 98 -29.49 -8.97 2.83
C ASP A 98 -29.87 -7.88 3.85
N ILE A 99 -30.74 -8.19 4.82
CA ILE A 99 -31.04 -7.28 5.94
C ILE A 99 -29.78 -6.99 6.76
N ILE A 100 -29.04 -8.04 7.15
CA ILE A 100 -27.80 -7.90 7.94
C ILE A 100 -26.78 -7.06 7.17
N CYS A 101 -26.62 -7.31 5.86
CA CYS A 101 -25.72 -6.56 5.00
C CYS A 101 -26.11 -5.07 4.94
N LYS A 102 -27.39 -4.78 4.68
CA LYS A 102 -27.91 -3.40 4.64
C LYS A 102 -27.69 -2.68 5.98
N ASN A 103 -28.01 -3.33 7.09
CA ASN A 103 -27.81 -2.80 8.45
C ASN A 103 -26.33 -2.55 8.78
N TYR A 104 -25.42 -3.35 8.22
CA TYR A 104 -23.99 -3.12 8.37
C TYR A 104 -23.50 -1.94 7.54
N TRP A 105 -23.94 -1.83 6.28
CA TRP A 105 -23.48 -0.76 5.38
C TRP A 105 -24.13 0.60 5.65
N SER A 106 -25.26 0.65 6.34
CA SER A 106 -25.87 1.91 6.82
C SER A 106 -25.06 2.58 7.95
N LYS A 107 -24.18 1.83 8.63
CA LYS A 107 -23.36 2.34 9.75
C LYS A 107 -22.11 3.11 9.28
N ASN A 108 -21.63 4.01 10.14
CA ASN A 108 -20.40 4.77 9.89
C ASN A 108 -19.14 3.89 9.87
N PHE A 109 -17.99 4.46 9.49
CA PHE A 109 -16.72 3.72 9.43
C PHE A 109 -16.32 3.09 10.78
N LYS A 110 -16.37 3.86 11.87
CA LYS A 110 -16.03 3.37 13.22
C LYS A 110 -17.03 2.33 13.68
N ASP A 111 -18.31 2.64 13.58
CA ASP A 111 -19.41 1.76 14.00
C ASP A 111 -19.39 0.41 13.28
N ARG A 112 -19.03 0.39 12.00
CA ARG A 112 -18.82 -0.86 11.25
C ARG A 112 -17.71 -1.72 11.85
N LYS A 113 -16.60 -1.12 12.26
CA LYS A 113 -15.50 -1.87 12.88
C LYS A 113 -15.84 -2.30 14.30
N THR A 114 -16.51 -1.45 15.07
CA THR A 114 -17.06 -1.83 16.39
C THR A 114 -18.07 -2.97 16.26
N PHE A 115 -18.92 -2.97 15.23
CA PHE A 115 -19.82 -4.09 14.92
C PHE A 115 -19.05 -5.39 14.63
N ILE A 116 -17.95 -5.32 13.87
CA ILE A 116 -17.10 -6.52 13.66
C ILE A 116 -16.51 -6.99 14.99
N LEU A 117 -16.05 -6.08 15.85
CA LEU A 117 -15.47 -6.42 17.15
C LEU A 117 -16.49 -7.04 18.12
N SER A 118 -17.76 -6.66 18.03
CA SER A 118 -18.83 -7.26 18.85
C SER A 118 -19.30 -8.62 18.33
N LYS A 119 -19.13 -8.89 17.03
CA LYS A 119 -19.55 -10.14 16.37
C LYS A 119 -18.43 -11.14 16.15
N VAL A 120 -17.19 -10.76 16.42
CA VAL A 120 -16.02 -11.62 16.27
C VAL A 120 -15.28 -11.71 17.59
N GLU A 121 -15.13 -12.92 18.11
CA GLU A 121 -14.36 -13.17 19.31
C GLU A 121 -13.00 -13.75 18.94
N SER A 122 -11.94 -13.21 19.54
CA SER A 122 -10.59 -13.75 19.41
C SER A 122 -10.24 -14.58 20.64
N HIS A 123 -9.84 -15.82 20.43
CA HIS A 123 -9.49 -16.80 21.46
C HIS A 123 -8.07 -17.29 21.21
N PRO A 124 -7.22 -17.45 22.25
CA PRO A 124 -5.96 -18.15 22.08
C PRO A 124 -6.20 -19.60 21.64
N PRO A 125 -5.33 -20.19 20.80
CA PRO A 125 -5.46 -21.58 20.41
C PRO A 125 -5.27 -22.48 21.65
N GLU A 126 -6.29 -23.30 21.93
CA GLU A 126 -6.34 -24.22 23.08
C GLU A 126 -5.17 -25.21 23.10
N ARG A 127 -4.76 -25.71 21.94
CA ARG A 127 -3.60 -26.58 21.79
C ARG A 127 -2.60 -26.01 20.79
N ARG A 128 -1.36 -25.83 21.24
CA ARG A 128 -0.22 -25.54 20.36
C ARG A 128 0.50 -26.85 20.05
N ARG A 129 0.69 -27.16 18.77
CA ARG A 129 1.58 -28.26 18.35
C ARG A 129 2.95 -27.65 18.06
N PRO A 130 4.05 -28.21 18.60
CA PRO A 130 5.38 -27.78 18.21
C PRO A 130 5.52 -28.00 16.69
N ARG A 131 5.97 -26.98 15.98
CA ARG A 131 6.22 -27.05 14.54
C ARG A 131 7.72 -26.97 14.32
N THR A 132 8.27 -27.96 13.62
CA THR A 132 9.62 -27.92 13.09
C THR A 132 9.61 -27.01 11.86
N GLY A 133 10.02 -25.74 12.01
CA GLY A 133 10.12 -24.79 10.90
C GLY A 133 9.98 -23.31 11.30
N SER A 134 10.30 -22.40 10.38
CA SER A 134 10.37 -20.93 10.58
C SER A 134 9.03 -20.18 10.53
N LYS A 135 7.91 -20.87 10.34
CA LYS A 135 6.58 -20.22 10.24
C LYS A 135 6.13 -19.75 11.62
N LYS A 136 5.79 -18.46 11.73
CA LYS A 136 5.25 -17.87 12.97
C LYS A 136 4.06 -18.68 13.49
N LEU A 137 4.06 -18.93 14.80
CA LEU A 137 2.95 -19.62 15.45
C LEU A 137 1.68 -18.77 15.36
N ARG A 138 0.55 -19.44 15.16
CA ARG A 138 -0.75 -18.80 15.21
C ARG A 138 -0.98 -18.28 16.63
N VAL A 139 -1.12 -16.97 16.77
CA VAL A 139 -1.34 -16.32 18.07
C VAL A 139 -2.78 -16.48 18.51
N ASP A 140 -3.73 -16.32 17.59
CA ASP A 140 -5.15 -16.25 17.90
C ASP A 140 -6.06 -16.98 16.89
N THR A 141 -7.22 -17.40 17.37
CA THR A 141 -8.29 -18.02 16.60
C THR A 141 -9.57 -17.21 16.74
N LYS A 142 -10.16 -16.82 15.60
CA LYS A 142 -11.36 -16.00 15.56
C LYS A 142 -12.61 -16.86 15.37
N LYS A 143 -13.63 -16.62 16.21
CA LYS A 143 -14.98 -17.18 16.09
C LYS A 143 -15.92 -16.08 15.58
N TYR A 144 -16.80 -16.41 14.64
CA TYR A 144 -17.67 -15.45 13.97
C TYR A 144 -19.13 -15.72 14.35
N PHE A 145 -19.87 -14.67 14.65
CA PHE A 145 -21.26 -14.73 15.05
C PHE A 145 -22.11 -13.78 14.23
N LEU A 146 -23.36 -14.15 13.95
CA LEU A 146 -24.37 -13.29 13.34
C LEU A 146 -25.67 -13.40 14.14
N GLU A 147 -26.41 -12.31 14.18
CA GLU A 147 -27.72 -12.27 14.86
C GLU A 147 -28.80 -12.87 13.97
N TYR A 148 -29.60 -13.75 14.56
CA TYR A 148 -30.83 -14.27 13.99
C TYR A 148 -31.86 -14.43 15.09
N ASN A 149 -33.04 -13.83 14.93
CA ASN A 149 -34.13 -13.86 15.93
C ASN A 149 -33.64 -13.52 17.35
N SER A 150 -32.86 -12.44 17.49
CA SER A 150 -32.27 -11.97 18.76
C SER A 150 -31.24 -12.90 19.41
N CYS A 151 -30.84 -13.99 18.75
CA CYS A 151 -29.77 -14.88 19.20
C CYS A 151 -28.50 -14.72 18.35
N ASN A 152 -27.33 -14.74 18.99
CA ASN A 152 -26.05 -14.77 18.30
C ASN A 152 -25.70 -16.21 17.89
N LEU A 153 -25.82 -16.52 16.60
CA LEU A 153 -25.48 -17.84 16.06
C LEU A 153 -24.07 -17.85 15.50
N ARG A 154 -23.31 -18.89 15.83
CA ARG A 154 -21.97 -19.11 15.29
C ARG A 154 -22.04 -19.48 13.81
N VAL A 155 -21.23 -18.78 13.01
CA VAL A 155 -21.10 -18.99 11.56
C VAL A 155 -19.66 -19.27 11.16
N CYS A 156 -19.46 -19.79 9.95
CA CYS A 156 -18.11 -19.93 9.39
C CYS A 156 -17.57 -18.57 8.91
N ARG A 157 -16.24 -18.47 8.79
CA ARG A 157 -15.58 -17.23 8.35
C ARG A 157 -16.06 -16.77 6.97
N GLU A 158 -16.19 -17.71 6.03
CA GLU A 158 -16.59 -17.39 4.66
C GLU A 158 -18.03 -16.88 4.61
N PHE A 159 -18.93 -17.49 5.36
CA PHE A 159 -20.31 -17.04 5.47
C PHE A 159 -20.38 -15.59 5.98
N PHE A 160 -19.60 -15.27 7.01
CA PHE A 160 -19.53 -13.92 7.58
C PHE A 160 -19.00 -12.88 6.57
N THR A 161 -17.85 -13.13 5.95
CA THR A 161 -17.20 -12.17 5.03
C THR A 161 -18.04 -11.90 3.79
N ARG A 162 -18.67 -12.94 3.24
CA ARG A 162 -19.50 -12.86 2.04
C ARG A 162 -20.87 -12.24 2.33
N THR A 163 -21.43 -12.46 3.52
CA THR A 163 -22.69 -11.81 3.95
C THR A 163 -22.47 -10.31 4.17
N LEU A 164 -21.37 -9.90 4.79
CA LEU A 164 -21.08 -8.47 4.99
C LEU A 164 -20.38 -7.79 3.80
N LEU A 165 -19.99 -8.56 2.78
CA LEU A 165 -19.21 -8.10 1.63
C LEU A 165 -17.89 -7.42 2.04
N ILE A 166 -17.17 -8.01 2.99
CA ILE A 166 -15.89 -7.51 3.50
C ILE A 166 -14.78 -8.52 3.28
N SER A 167 -13.54 -8.03 3.17
CA SER A 167 -12.34 -8.86 3.17
C SER A 167 -11.87 -9.17 4.59
N ASN A 168 -11.07 -10.22 4.74
CA ASN A 168 -10.45 -10.59 6.01
C ASN A 168 -9.55 -9.46 6.57
N THR A 169 -8.93 -8.68 5.69
CA THR A 169 -8.09 -7.53 6.07
C THR A 169 -8.86 -6.46 6.85
N VAL A 170 -10.15 -6.26 6.58
CA VAL A 170 -11.00 -5.32 7.34
C VAL A 170 -11.17 -5.81 8.78
N ILE A 171 -11.31 -7.13 8.95
CA ILE A 171 -11.47 -7.77 10.26
C ILE A 171 -10.15 -7.66 11.03
N GLU A 172 -9.03 -8.01 10.43
CA GLU A 172 -7.70 -7.87 11.05
C GLU A 172 -7.41 -6.42 11.47
N HIS A 173 -7.71 -5.46 10.60
CA HIS A 173 -7.58 -4.05 10.94
C HIS A 173 -8.49 -3.66 12.12
N ALA A 174 -9.72 -4.18 12.20
CA ALA A 174 -10.59 -3.90 13.35
C ALA A 174 -9.93 -4.36 14.66
N PHE A 175 -9.33 -5.56 14.67
CA PHE A 175 -8.60 -6.09 15.83
C PHE A 175 -7.30 -5.35 16.13
N GLN A 176 -6.58 -4.89 15.11
CA GLN A 176 -5.32 -4.17 15.28
C GLN A 176 -5.49 -2.85 16.06
N PHE A 177 -6.62 -2.17 15.90
CA PHE A 177 -6.93 -0.92 16.60
C PHE A 177 -8.14 -1.09 17.54
N LYS A 178 -8.29 -2.29 18.11
CA LYS A 178 -9.27 -2.57 19.16
C LYS A 178 -8.82 -1.83 20.42
N GLY A 179 -9.63 -0.91 20.91
CA GLY A 179 -9.44 -0.26 22.20
C GLY A 179 -9.95 -1.10 23.37
N GLU A 180 -9.73 -0.57 24.57
CA GLU A 180 -10.32 -1.08 25.79
C GLU A 180 -11.86 -1.00 25.68
N GLY A 181 -12.55 -2.08 26.05
CA GLY A 181 -14.01 -2.20 25.86
C GLY A 181 -14.47 -2.68 24.49
N GLY A 182 -13.57 -3.05 23.56
CA GLY A 182 -13.97 -3.63 22.27
C GLY A 182 -14.49 -2.62 21.24
N VAL A 183 -14.25 -1.33 21.50
CA VAL A 183 -14.56 -0.24 20.57
C VAL A 183 -13.37 0.01 19.64
N PHE A 184 -13.64 0.37 18.39
CA PHE A 184 -12.59 0.74 17.44
C PHE A 184 -12.11 2.18 17.69
N THR A 185 -10.84 2.36 18.07
CA THR A 185 -10.31 3.66 18.51
C THR A 185 -9.74 4.53 17.38
N SER A 186 -9.35 3.91 16.26
CA SER A 186 -8.66 4.64 15.18
C SER A 186 -9.64 5.46 14.31
N ASN A 187 -9.10 6.48 13.62
CA ASN A 187 -9.85 7.33 12.70
C ASN A 187 -9.68 6.85 11.25
N ASP A 188 -10.60 7.26 10.37
CA ASP A 188 -10.43 7.01 8.93
C ASP A 188 -9.23 7.82 8.40
N GLN A 189 -8.25 7.09 7.86
CA GLN A 189 -7.03 7.65 7.28
C GLN A 189 -7.09 7.64 5.74
N ARG A 190 -8.22 7.29 5.13
CA ARG A 190 -8.38 7.34 3.67
C ARG A 190 -8.21 8.77 3.17
N GLY A 191 -7.43 8.93 2.10
CA GLY A 191 -7.12 10.23 1.49
C GLY A 191 -6.09 11.08 2.26
N LYS A 192 -5.53 10.58 3.37
CA LYS A 192 -4.46 11.26 4.10
C LYS A 192 -3.12 10.68 3.72
N THR A 193 -2.34 11.46 2.97
CA THR A 193 -0.92 11.16 2.72
C THR A 193 -0.11 11.61 3.93
N ARG A 194 0.87 10.81 4.37
CA ARG A 194 1.83 11.26 5.37
C ARG A 194 2.62 12.41 4.76
N LYS A 195 2.64 13.59 5.40
CA LYS A 195 3.57 14.64 5.02
C LYS A 195 4.97 14.10 5.33
N ASN A 196 5.80 13.93 4.30
CA ASN A 196 7.22 13.66 4.54
C ASN A 196 7.72 14.84 5.38
N LYS A 197 8.35 14.54 6.53
CA LYS A 197 9.10 15.56 7.25
C LYS A 197 10.32 15.80 6.40
N ASP A 198 10.39 16.95 5.76
CA ASP A 198 11.61 17.41 5.12
C ASP A 198 12.68 17.44 6.21
N PHE A 199 13.77 16.70 6.01
CA PHE A 199 14.93 16.75 6.89
C PHE A 199 15.46 18.19 6.83
N SER A 200 15.31 18.92 7.92
CA SER A 200 15.94 20.22 8.17
C SER A 200 17.10 20.02 9.13
#